data_AF-A0A6U0U9X1-F1
#
_entry.id   AF-A0A6U0U9X1-F1
#
_cell.length_a   1.000
_cell.length_b   1.000
_cell.length_c   1.000
_cell.angle_alpha   90.00
_cell.angle_beta   90.00
_cell.angle_gamma   90.00
#
_symmetry.space_group_name_H-M   'P 1'
#
loop_
_entity.id
_entity.type
_entity.pdbx_description
1 polymer ?
#
loop_
_entity_poly.entity_id
_entity_poly.type
_entity_poly.pdbx_seq_one_letter_code
_entity_poly.pdbx_strand_id
1 'polypeptide(L)'
;RCANAKPYLDIGVTVLRILPDYTYELVSSSGNTAERQNQTDEIMLSPGEYLVVPTTTGCKFRQGVIEAKRAEEPNFRSLWRPGAEGRRYAAEAEHALNSVFRALDVDLDGVLNRDELASFVRLAEGCDAKPEVLDWLLTTFDSVDGEGLTPDGFRQCYTYMWDAGGRNDEVIWRDLLFHGYNRQLQLLYSRTIMLVVHADAAFEMHAQSFDPEAFEEAMELPIKAFGDCTHYEEAHVKLYVRRGGYNGVSIAVENVSDARIRFSLDMSGSENVTTHRQDLDYSEVVPAGEMKVMHHVMPTEPEKAWSWKYLPKIERLSS
;
A
#
# COMPACT_ATOMS: atom_id res chain seq x y z
N ARG A 1 -12.37 16.05 12.80
CA ARG A 1 -11.00 15.72 12.34
C ARG A 1 -10.03 16.52 13.20
N CYS A 2 -9.01 15.91 13.80
CA CYS A 2 -7.97 16.68 14.50
C CYS A 2 -7.30 17.61 13.48
N ALA A 3 -7.15 18.89 13.81
CA ALA A 3 -6.40 19.82 12.98
C ALA A 3 -5.00 19.22 12.73
N ASN A 4 -4.60 19.11 11.46
CA ASN A 4 -3.32 18.55 10.99
C ASN A 4 -3.19 17.01 10.89
N ALA A 5 -4.27 16.24 11.00
CA ALA A 5 -4.21 14.81 10.67
C ALA A 5 -3.95 14.61 9.16
N LYS A 6 -2.99 13.75 8.80
CA LYS A 6 -2.76 13.37 7.39
C LYS A 6 -4.04 12.79 6.78
N PRO A 7 -4.32 13.02 5.48
CA PRO A 7 -5.43 12.36 4.80
C PRO A 7 -5.32 10.84 4.94
N TYR A 8 -6.45 10.15 5.11
CA TYR A 8 -6.46 8.70 5.02
C TYR A 8 -6.05 8.27 3.62
N LEU A 9 -5.36 7.14 3.56
CA LEU A 9 -5.20 6.45 2.29
C LEU A 9 -6.55 5.92 1.85
N ASP A 10 -6.70 5.82 0.53
CA ASP A 10 -7.77 5.02 0.01
C ASP A 10 -7.43 3.54 0.15
N ILE A 11 -8.25 2.83 0.93
CA ILE A 11 -8.09 1.41 1.21
C ILE A 11 -9.34 0.65 0.78
N GLY A 12 -9.14 -0.58 0.33
CA GLY A 12 -10.19 -1.51 -0.02
C GLY A 12 -9.71 -2.94 0.20
N VAL A 13 -10.62 -3.88 0.01
CA VAL A 13 -10.32 -5.31 0.02
C VAL A 13 -11.14 -5.98 -1.09
N THR A 14 -10.47 -6.84 -1.85
CA THR A 14 -11.10 -7.69 -2.85
C THR A 14 -10.87 -9.14 -2.43
N VAL A 15 -11.93 -9.95 -2.46
CA VAL A 15 -11.89 -11.38 -2.19
C VAL A 15 -12.05 -12.11 -3.51
N LEU A 16 -11.05 -12.92 -3.85
CA LEU A 16 -11.01 -13.75 -5.06
C LEU A 16 -11.07 -15.22 -4.66
N ARG A 17 -11.80 -16.02 -5.43
CA ARG A 17 -11.73 -17.48 -5.37
C ARG A 17 -10.70 -17.96 -6.36
N ILE A 18 -9.84 -18.89 -5.94
CA ILE A 18 -8.90 -19.56 -6.84
C ILE A 18 -9.64 -20.70 -7.54
N LEU A 19 -9.64 -20.69 -8.87
CA LEU A 19 -10.26 -21.74 -9.69
C LEU A 19 -9.25 -22.87 -9.99
N PRO A 20 -9.72 -24.08 -10.39
CA PRO A 20 -8.83 -25.23 -10.63
C PRO A 20 -7.79 -25.04 -11.75
N ASP A 21 -8.00 -24.06 -12.63
CA ASP A 21 -7.08 -23.66 -13.69
C ASP A 21 -6.15 -22.51 -13.27
N TYR A 22 -6.12 -22.17 -11.98
CA TYR A 22 -5.36 -21.07 -11.38
C TYR A 22 -5.79 -19.67 -11.83
N THR A 23 -6.98 -19.55 -12.42
CA THR A 23 -7.61 -18.25 -12.66
C THR A 23 -8.42 -17.80 -11.44
N TYR A 24 -8.87 -16.55 -11.47
CA TYR A 24 -9.54 -15.91 -10.34
C TYR A 24 -11.00 -15.58 -10.65
N GLU A 25 -11.87 -15.88 -9.69
CA GLU A 25 -13.27 -15.46 -9.72
C GLU A 25 -13.51 -14.42 -8.62
N LEU A 26 -14.13 -13.28 -8.97
CA LEU A 26 -14.49 -12.26 -8.00
C LEU A 26 -15.62 -12.76 -7.08
N VAL A 27 -15.35 -12.80 -5.78
CA VAL A 27 -16.36 -13.10 -4.76
C VAL A 27 -16.98 -11.82 -4.23
N SER A 28 -16.15 -10.85 -3.83
CA SER A 28 -16.61 -9.58 -3.27
C SER A 28 -15.51 -8.52 -3.35
N SER A 29 -15.91 -7.25 -3.34
CA SER A 29 -14.99 -6.12 -3.25
C SER A 29 -15.65 -4.93 -2.58
N SER A 30 -15.00 -4.38 -1.55
CA SER A 30 -15.46 -3.14 -0.91
C SER A 30 -15.32 -1.92 -1.81
N GLY A 31 -14.48 -2.01 -2.86
CA GLY A 31 -13.91 -0.82 -3.52
C GLY A 31 -13.00 -0.04 -2.57
N ASN A 32 -12.34 1.00 -3.09
CA ASN A 32 -11.40 1.81 -2.31
C ASN A 32 -12.07 3.10 -1.81
N THR A 33 -11.90 3.38 -0.52
CA THR A 33 -12.43 4.59 0.12
C THR A 33 -11.35 5.26 0.96
N ALA A 34 -11.31 6.59 0.96
CA ALA A 34 -10.38 7.38 1.78
C ALA A 34 -10.94 7.60 3.21
N GLU A 35 -11.50 6.54 3.78
CA GLU A 35 -12.03 6.51 5.14
C GLU A 35 -11.05 5.80 6.08
N ARG A 36 -11.30 5.90 7.39
CA ARG A 36 -10.45 5.25 8.40
C ARG A 36 -10.51 3.72 8.32
N GLN A 37 -11.69 3.20 7.98
CA GLN A 37 -12.00 1.80 7.93
C GLN A 37 -12.82 1.54 6.67
N ASN A 38 -12.66 0.35 6.10
CA ASN A 38 -13.45 -0.11 4.98
C ASN A 38 -13.63 -1.63 5.12
N GLN A 39 -14.75 -2.16 4.66
CA GLN A 39 -15.10 -3.56 4.81
C GLN A 39 -15.90 -4.04 3.60
N THR A 40 -15.81 -5.33 3.31
CA THR A 40 -16.80 -5.97 2.43
C THR A 40 -18.13 -6.11 3.17
N ASP A 41 -19.18 -6.38 2.41
CA ASP A 41 -20.39 -6.98 2.98
C ASP A 41 -20.07 -8.38 3.55
N GLU A 42 -21.00 -8.92 4.34
CA GLU A 42 -20.94 -10.31 4.78
C GLU A 42 -21.01 -11.24 3.58
N ILE A 43 -20.07 -12.19 3.50
CA ILE A 43 -19.93 -13.11 2.36
C ILE A 43 -20.08 -14.56 2.81
N MET A 44 -20.80 -15.34 2.01
CA MET A 44 -20.94 -16.78 2.20
C MET A 44 -19.95 -17.51 1.30
N LEU A 45 -18.93 -18.11 1.91
CA LEU A 45 -17.92 -18.88 1.19
C LEU A 45 -18.25 -20.37 1.21
N SER A 46 -18.08 -21.03 0.06
CA SER A 46 -18.06 -22.50 0.01
C SER A 46 -16.67 -23.00 0.43
N PRO A 47 -16.51 -24.27 0.82
CA PRO A 47 -15.18 -24.83 1.04
C PRO A 47 -14.30 -24.66 -0.21
N GLY A 48 -13.09 -24.12 -0.03
CA GLY A 48 -12.16 -23.84 -1.12
C GLY A 48 -11.04 -22.90 -0.71
N GLU A 49 -10.23 -22.52 -1.69
CA GLU A 49 -9.11 -21.59 -1.53
C GLU A 49 -9.48 -20.19 -2.05
N TYR A 50 -9.09 -19.18 -1.29
CA TYR A 50 -9.43 -17.79 -1.54
C TYR A 50 -8.22 -16.89 -1.31
N LEU A 51 -8.13 -15.82 -2.09
CA LEU A 51 -7.22 -14.71 -1.83
C LEU A 51 -8.02 -13.54 -1.28
N VAL A 52 -7.56 -13.02 -0.14
CA VAL A 52 -7.99 -11.73 0.38
C VAL A 52 -6.90 -10.73 0.00
N VAL A 53 -7.22 -9.83 -0.92
CA VAL A 53 -6.27 -8.86 -1.48
C VAL A 53 -6.62 -7.47 -0.93
N PRO A 54 -5.87 -6.95 0.05
CA PRO A 54 -5.94 -5.53 0.41
C PRO A 54 -5.52 -4.69 -0.78
N THR A 55 -6.31 -3.68 -1.10
CA THR A 55 -6.07 -2.81 -2.27
C THR A 55 -5.95 -1.36 -1.86
N THR A 56 -5.17 -0.62 -2.63
CA THR A 56 -5.18 0.85 -2.69
C THR A 56 -5.12 1.24 -4.16
N THR A 57 -5.81 2.29 -4.55
CA THR A 57 -5.66 2.84 -5.91
C THR A 57 -4.32 3.55 -6.09
N GLY A 58 -3.63 3.89 -4.99
CA GLY A 58 -2.39 4.67 -5.03
C GLY A 58 -2.59 6.18 -5.21
N CYS A 59 -3.82 6.65 -5.43
CA CYS A 59 -4.13 8.07 -5.60
C CYS A 59 -3.71 8.90 -4.37
N LYS A 60 -4.07 8.45 -3.16
CA LYS A 60 -3.77 9.17 -1.91
C LYS A 60 -2.33 9.02 -1.45
N PHE A 61 -1.68 7.90 -1.78
CA PHE A 61 -0.25 7.74 -1.60
C PHE A 61 0.52 8.79 -2.42
N ARG A 62 0.25 8.89 -3.72
CA ARG A 62 0.90 9.85 -4.62
C ARG A 62 0.67 11.30 -4.17
N GLN A 63 -0.56 11.63 -3.78
CA GLN A 63 -0.89 12.96 -3.26
C GLN A 63 0.00 13.35 -2.07
N GLY A 64 0.15 12.45 -1.07
CA GLY A 64 1.00 12.70 0.09
C GLY A 64 2.48 12.92 -0.26
N VAL A 65 3.00 12.20 -1.26
CA VAL A 65 4.38 12.39 -1.76
C VAL A 65 4.54 13.76 -2.43
N ILE A 66 3.58 14.18 -3.26
CA ILE A 66 3.62 15.48 -3.95
C ILE A 66 3.53 16.63 -2.95
N GLU A 67 2.62 16.54 -1.97
CA GLU A 67 2.47 17.54 -0.91
C GLU A 67 3.75 17.70 -0.10
N ALA A 68 4.39 16.58 0.28
CA ALA A 68 5.65 16.61 1.00
C ALA A 68 6.80 17.21 0.18
N LYS A 69 6.87 16.93 -1.12
CA LYS A 69 7.89 17.53 -2.01
C LYS A 69 7.71 19.05 -2.19
N ARG A 70 6.46 19.54 -2.17
CA ARG A 70 6.14 20.98 -2.29
C ARG A 70 6.43 21.76 -1.01
N ALA A 71 6.41 21.11 0.14
CA ALA A 71 6.57 21.74 1.44
C ALA A 71 8.03 22.12 1.76
N GLU A 72 8.85 22.48 0.76
CA GLU A 72 10.29 22.82 0.84
C GLU A 72 10.80 23.14 2.26
N GLU A 73 11.34 22.12 2.94
CA GLU A 73 12.18 22.34 4.12
C GLU A 73 13.56 21.72 3.89
N PRO A 74 14.59 22.52 3.58
CA PRO A 74 15.93 22.03 3.24
C PRO A 74 16.70 21.46 4.45
N ASN A 75 16.10 21.43 5.64
CA ASN A 75 16.77 20.97 6.86
C ASN A 75 16.32 19.56 7.25
N PHE A 76 17.30 18.71 7.56
CA PHE A 76 17.07 17.40 8.15
C PHE A 76 16.57 17.56 9.59
N ARG A 77 15.57 16.76 9.99
CA ARG A 77 15.18 16.70 11.39
C ARG A 77 16.23 15.93 12.18
N SER A 78 16.74 16.50 13.27
CA SER A 78 17.66 15.77 14.15
C SER A 78 16.97 14.53 14.73
N LEU A 79 17.65 13.37 14.66
CA LEU A 79 17.22 12.15 15.35
C LEU A 79 17.34 12.27 16.87
N TRP A 80 18.19 13.19 17.33
CA TRP A 80 18.59 13.30 18.73
C TRP A 80 18.20 14.63 19.35
N ARG A 81 17.97 14.61 20.66
CA ARG A 81 17.86 15.77 21.54
C ARG A 81 18.82 15.60 22.73
N PRO A 82 19.28 16.69 23.36
CA PRO A 82 19.94 16.62 24.65
C PRO A 82 19.04 15.91 25.68
N GLY A 83 19.63 15.05 26.50
CA GLY A 83 19.00 14.30 27.58
C GLY A 83 19.86 14.32 28.84
N ALA A 84 19.28 13.91 29.98
CA ALA A 84 19.96 13.93 31.28
C ALA A 84 21.24 13.08 31.32
N GLU A 85 21.26 11.96 30.58
CA GLU A 85 22.38 11.02 30.50
C GLU A 85 23.14 11.13 29.15
N GLY A 86 22.97 12.25 28.43
CA GLY A 86 23.64 12.49 27.15
C GLY A 86 22.67 12.84 26.03
N ARG A 87 22.42 11.90 25.10
CA ARG A 87 21.46 12.08 23.99
C ARG A 87 20.30 11.13 24.15
N ARG A 88 19.11 11.59 23.79
CA ARG A 88 17.89 10.78 23.65
C ARG A 88 17.31 10.99 22.27
N TYR A 89 16.47 10.06 21.80
CA TYR A 89 15.74 10.26 20.57
C TYR A 89 14.86 11.51 20.65
N ALA A 90 14.77 12.26 19.55
CA ALA A 90 13.70 13.21 19.36
C ALA A 90 12.36 12.46 19.33
N ALA A 91 11.29 13.08 19.84
CA ALA A 91 9.97 12.42 19.93
C ALA A 91 9.49 11.91 18.57
N GLU A 92 9.79 12.63 17.49
CA GLU A 92 9.42 12.23 16.14
C GLU A 92 10.24 11.03 15.63
N ALA A 93 11.51 10.92 16.04
CA ALA A 93 12.37 9.80 15.68
C ALA A 93 11.97 8.55 16.46
N GLU A 94 11.68 8.70 17.75
CA GLU A 94 11.13 7.65 18.59
C GLU A 94 9.79 7.13 18.05
N HIS A 95 8.90 8.04 17.62
CA HIS A 95 7.65 7.66 16.98
C HIS A 95 7.87 6.91 15.66
N ALA A 96 8.85 7.32 14.86
CA ALA A 96 9.20 6.63 13.62
C ALA A 96 9.70 5.20 13.89
N LEU A 97 10.64 5.02 14.83
CA LEU A 97 11.14 3.70 15.23
C LEU A 97 10.05 2.80 15.81
N ASN A 98 9.16 3.35 16.64
CA ASN A 98 7.99 2.62 17.14
C ASN A 98 7.03 2.18 16.02
N SER A 99 6.92 2.98 14.96
CA SER A 99 6.08 2.61 13.82
C SER A 99 6.73 1.52 12.97
N VAL A 100 8.07 1.54 12.84
CA VAL A 100 8.83 0.44 12.23
C VAL A 100 8.66 -0.85 13.02
N PHE A 101 8.81 -0.78 14.34
CA PHE A 101 8.56 -1.92 15.24
C PHE A 101 7.18 -2.56 14.99
N ARG A 102 6.11 -1.74 15.00
CA ARG A 102 4.74 -2.21 14.75
C ARG A 102 4.50 -2.76 13.35
N ALA A 103 5.37 -2.44 12.38
CA ALA A 103 5.29 -3.00 11.04
C ALA A 103 6.02 -4.35 10.93
N LEU A 104 6.88 -4.67 11.90
CA LEU A 104 7.61 -5.93 12.02
C LEU A 104 6.89 -6.92 12.94
N ASP A 105 6.17 -6.42 13.94
CA ASP A 105 5.25 -7.15 14.83
C ASP A 105 3.99 -7.52 14.03
N VAL A 106 4.04 -8.68 13.38
CA VAL A 106 3.01 -9.17 12.43
C VAL A 106 1.83 -9.75 13.19
N ASP A 107 2.06 -10.41 14.31
CA ASP A 107 1.00 -11.02 15.14
C ASP A 107 0.38 -10.03 16.16
N LEU A 108 0.96 -8.84 16.31
CA LEU A 108 0.48 -7.74 17.15
C LEU A 108 0.50 -8.06 18.65
N ASP A 109 1.41 -8.93 19.07
CA ASP A 109 1.58 -9.31 20.48
C ASP A 109 2.40 -8.26 21.28
N GLY A 110 3.04 -7.31 20.58
CA GLY A 110 3.79 -6.21 21.18
C GLY A 110 5.26 -6.52 21.45
N VAL A 111 5.76 -7.68 21.02
CA VAL A 111 7.19 -8.04 20.99
C VAL A 111 7.60 -8.43 19.56
N LEU A 112 8.90 -8.53 19.29
CA LEU A 112 9.39 -9.17 18.05
C LEU A 112 9.90 -10.55 18.38
N ASN A 113 9.16 -11.56 17.96
CA ASN A 113 9.57 -12.95 18.08
C ASN A 113 10.77 -13.25 17.16
N ARG A 114 11.28 -14.49 17.15
CA ARG A 114 12.49 -14.84 16.39
C ARG A 114 12.36 -14.63 14.88
N ASP A 115 11.19 -14.90 14.30
CA ASP A 115 10.97 -14.79 12.85
C ASP A 115 10.83 -13.33 12.43
N GLU A 116 10.17 -12.52 13.25
CA GLU A 116 10.05 -11.07 13.06
C GLU A 116 11.40 -10.37 13.26
N LEU A 117 12.19 -10.81 14.25
CA LEU A 117 13.53 -10.32 14.47
C LEU A 117 14.50 -10.73 13.36
N ALA A 118 14.34 -11.94 12.80
CA ALA A 118 15.07 -12.36 11.61
C ALA A 118 14.73 -11.48 10.40
N SER A 119 13.45 -11.12 10.26
CA SER A 119 12.99 -10.17 9.24
C SER A 119 13.62 -8.79 9.44
N PHE A 120 13.66 -8.28 10.66
CA PHE A 120 14.37 -7.05 11.01
C PHE A 120 15.85 -7.07 10.60
N VAL A 121 16.60 -8.12 10.98
CA VAL A 121 18.02 -8.24 10.64
C VAL A 121 18.22 -8.33 9.13
N ARG A 122 17.37 -9.09 8.42
CA ARG A 122 17.42 -9.15 6.96
C ARG A 122 17.20 -7.79 6.32
N LEU A 123 16.30 -6.97 6.87
CA LEU A 123 16.05 -5.62 6.37
C LEU A 123 17.21 -4.66 6.66
N ALA A 124 17.80 -4.73 7.85
CA ALA A 124 18.90 -3.85 8.24
C ALA A 124 20.23 -4.23 7.54
N GLU A 125 20.55 -5.52 7.45
CA GLU A 125 21.86 -6.02 7.01
C GLU A 125 21.85 -6.68 5.63
N GLY A 126 20.67 -6.90 5.04
CA GLY A 126 20.54 -7.52 3.71
C GLY A 126 20.90 -9.01 3.67
N CYS A 127 20.99 -9.68 4.83
CA CYS A 127 21.35 -11.09 4.91
C CYS A 127 20.53 -11.84 5.96
N ASP A 128 20.47 -13.16 5.84
CA ASP A 128 19.73 -13.99 6.79
C ASP A 128 20.35 -13.95 8.18
N ALA A 129 19.50 -13.77 9.19
CA ALA A 129 19.93 -13.75 10.57
C ALA A 129 20.41 -15.13 11.00
N LYS A 130 21.66 -15.19 11.49
CA LYS A 130 22.15 -16.41 12.14
C LYS A 130 21.49 -16.55 13.51
N PRO A 131 21.18 -17.79 13.97
CA PRO A 131 20.56 -18.02 15.28
C PRO A 131 21.32 -17.36 16.44
N GLU A 132 22.66 -17.42 16.40
CA GLU A 132 23.54 -16.80 17.40
C GLU A 132 23.39 -15.27 17.49
N VAL A 133 23.04 -14.60 16.39
CA VAL A 133 22.77 -13.14 16.38
C VAL A 133 21.42 -12.86 17.02
N LEU A 134 20.40 -13.66 16.71
CA LEU A 134 19.06 -13.51 17.30
C LEU A 134 19.11 -13.74 18.82
N ASP A 135 19.82 -14.78 19.27
CA ASP A 135 20.03 -15.08 20.68
C ASP A 135 20.74 -13.93 21.41
N TRP A 136 21.79 -13.38 20.78
CA TRP A 136 22.51 -12.24 21.32
C TRP A 136 21.61 -11.00 21.46
N LEU A 137 20.78 -10.70 20.45
CA LEU A 137 19.84 -9.58 20.50
C LEU A 137 18.84 -9.73 21.65
N LEU A 138 18.22 -10.91 21.78
CA LEU A 138 17.22 -11.20 22.82
C LEU A 138 17.80 -11.23 24.24
N THR A 139 19.10 -11.51 24.39
CA THR A 139 19.77 -11.54 25.70
C THR A 139 20.43 -10.24 26.09
N THR A 140 20.77 -9.39 25.11
CA THR A 140 21.50 -8.14 25.34
C THR A 140 20.56 -6.95 25.58
N PHE A 141 19.42 -6.93 24.90
CA PHE A 141 18.48 -5.82 24.90
C PHE A 141 17.19 -6.19 25.61
N ASP A 142 16.40 -5.17 25.96
CA ASP A 142 15.12 -5.37 26.66
C ASP A 142 14.18 -6.29 25.88
N SER A 143 13.85 -7.41 26.49
CA SER A 143 13.09 -8.53 25.91
C SER A 143 12.20 -9.16 26.98
N VAL A 144 11.18 -9.88 26.54
CA VAL A 144 10.38 -10.73 27.41
C VAL A 144 10.86 -12.17 27.24
N ASP A 145 11.24 -12.80 28.35
CA ASP A 145 11.82 -14.14 28.38
C ASP A 145 10.93 -15.16 27.67
N GLY A 146 11.45 -15.72 26.57
CA GLY A 146 10.75 -16.72 25.77
C GLY A 146 9.72 -16.19 24.80
N GLU A 147 9.46 -14.88 24.76
CA GLU A 147 8.49 -14.24 23.86
C GLU A 147 9.22 -13.47 22.74
N GLY A 148 9.91 -12.36 23.06
CA GLY A 148 10.54 -11.55 22.02
C GLY A 148 11.14 -10.23 22.49
N LEU A 149 11.65 -9.44 21.54
CA LEU A 149 12.25 -8.13 21.79
C LEU A 149 11.18 -7.05 21.98
N THR A 150 11.27 -6.21 23.01
CA THR A 150 10.28 -5.14 23.24
C THR A 150 10.53 -3.92 22.34
N PRO A 151 9.59 -2.95 22.26
CA PRO A 151 9.84 -1.67 21.60
C PRO A 151 11.04 -0.91 22.17
N ASP A 152 11.28 -1.00 23.49
CA ASP A 152 12.43 -0.40 24.14
C ASP A 152 13.72 -1.11 23.73
N GLY A 153 13.72 -2.45 23.73
CA GLY A 153 14.85 -3.25 23.25
C GLY A 153 15.20 -2.92 21.79
N PHE A 154 14.19 -2.77 20.94
CA PHE A 154 14.38 -2.37 19.55
C PHE A 154 15.07 -1.00 19.39
N ARG A 155 14.73 -0.01 20.21
CA ARG A 155 15.43 1.29 20.24
C ARG A 155 16.85 1.16 20.78
N GLN A 156 17.06 0.28 21.76
CA GLN A 156 18.40 -0.01 22.29
C GLN A 156 19.28 -0.64 21.20
N CYS A 157 18.75 -1.55 20.37
CA CYS A 157 19.44 -2.10 19.20
C CYS A 157 19.93 -0.98 18.26
N TYR A 158 19.05 -0.05 17.89
CA TYR A 158 19.44 1.09 17.05
C TYR A 158 20.47 2.02 17.70
N THR A 159 20.37 2.23 19.01
CA THR A 159 21.35 3.03 19.76
C THR A 159 22.72 2.34 19.76
N TYR A 160 22.74 1.02 19.94
CA TYR A 160 23.96 0.22 19.86
C TYR A 160 24.59 0.28 18.47
N MET A 161 23.81 0.08 17.40
CA MET A 161 24.30 0.18 16.02
C MET A 161 24.86 1.57 15.71
N TRP A 162 24.22 2.62 16.21
CA TRP A 162 24.70 4.00 16.08
C TRP A 162 26.04 4.22 16.79
N ASP A 163 26.18 3.80 18.05
CA ASP A 163 27.43 3.94 18.80
C ASP A 163 28.56 3.10 18.17
N ALA A 164 28.28 1.84 17.81
CA ALA A 164 29.25 0.95 17.14
C ALA A 164 29.67 1.49 15.76
N GLY A 165 28.77 2.17 15.05
CA GLY A 165 29.02 2.84 13.78
C GLY A 165 29.76 4.18 13.90
N GLY A 166 30.36 4.49 15.06
CA GLY A 166 31.08 5.74 15.28
C GLY A 166 30.16 6.94 15.42
N ARG A 167 28.93 6.74 15.90
CA ARG A 167 27.88 7.76 16.08
C ARG A 167 27.43 8.40 14.78
N ASN A 168 27.35 7.58 13.74
CA ASN A 168 26.87 7.98 12.43
C ASN A 168 25.35 7.82 12.32
N ASP A 169 24.62 8.95 12.27
CA ASP A 169 23.17 8.96 12.12
C ASP A 169 22.68 8.28 10.84
N GLU A 170 23.53 8.17 9.80
CA GLU A 170 23.16 7.52 8.54
C GLU A 170 22.82 6.03 8.71
N VAL A 171 23.32 5.38 9.78
CA VAL A 171 22.94 3.99 10.10
C VAL A 171 21.44 3.86 10.36
N ILE A 172 20.87 4.79 11.12
CA ILE A 172 19.43 4.82 11.43
C ILE A 172 18.65 5.38 10.23
N TRP A 173 19.18 6.41 9.57
CA TRP A 173 18.50 7.01 8.42
C TRP A 173 18.34 6.06 7.25
N ARG A 174 19.32 5.21 6.97
CA ARG A 174 19.22 4.18 5.92
C ARG A 174 17.94 3.36 6.11
N ASP A 175 17.72 2.86 7.31
CA ASP A 175 16.59 2.00 7.63
C ASP A 175 15.26 2.80 7.63
N LEU A 176 15.24 3.99 8.21
CA LEU A 176 14.04 4.86 8.16
C LEU A 176 13.63 5.19 6.72
N LEU A 177 14.60 5.54 5.86
CA LEU A 177 14.34 5.81 4.44
C LEU A 177 13.82 4.56 3.73
N PHE A 178 14.38 3.39 4.04
CA PHE A 178 13.92 2.10 3.51
C PHE A 178 12.47 1.81 3.92
N HIS A 179 12.08 2.09 5.16
CA HIS A 179 10.70 1.99 5.65
C HIS A 179 9.77 3.09 5.12
N GLY A 180 10.25 3.96 4.22
CA GLY A 180 9.44 4.93 3.51
C GLY A 180 9.29 6.27 4.23
N TYR A 181 10.13 6.56 5.24
CA TYR A 181 10.27 7.90 5.79
C TYR A 181 11.07 8.80 4.85
N ASN A 182 10.87 10.11 4.94
CA ASN A 182 11.80 11.10 4.42
C ASN A 182 12.72 11.63 5.54
N ARG A 183 13.66 12.52 5.20
CA ARG A 183 14.58 13.14 6.17
C ARG A 183 13.94 14.16 7.12
N GLN A 184 12.62 14.34 7.02
CA GLN A 184 11.79 15.12 7.93
C GLN A 184 11.00 14.20 8.89
N LEU A 185 11.30 12.89 8.92
CA LEU A 185 10.58 11.88 9.72
C LEU A 185 9.09 11.77 9.36
N GLN A 186 8.73 12.15 8.14
CA GLN A 186 7.39 11.94 7.61
C GLN A 186 7.37 10.60 6.87
N LEU A 187 6.52 9.69 7.31
CA LEU A 187 6.20 8.48 6.56
C LEU A 187 5.46 8.88 5.28
N LEU A 188 6.03 8.62 4.10
CA LEU A 188 5.48 8.98 2.79
C LEU A 188 5.20 7.76 1.91
N TYR A 189 6.10 6.80 1.88
CA TYR A 189 6.10 5.70 0.91
C TYR A 189 5.57 4.37 1.48
N SER A 190 5.07 4.37 2.71
CA SER A 190 4.49 3.20 3.36
C SER A 190 3.35 3.60 4.30
N ARG A 191 2.42 2.67 4.53
CA ARG A 191 1.40 2.75 5.59
C ARG A 191 1.06 1.33 6.05
N THR A 192 0.94 1.17 7.36
CA THR A 192 0.39 -0.04 7.96
C THR A 192 -1.12 -0.05 7.81
N ILE A 193 -1.65 -1.18 7.33
CA ILE A 193 -3.09 -1.46 7.26
C ILE A 193 -3.32 -2.72 8.08
N MET A 194 -4.38 -2.73 8.88
CA MET A 194 -4.81 -3.91 9.62
C MET A 194 -5.95 -4.58 8.86
N LEU A 195 -5.77 -5.84 8.51
CA LEU A 195 -6.83 -6.69 8.00
C LEU A 195 -7.40 -7.48 9.18
N VAL A 196 -8.70 -7.34 9.42
CA VAL A 196 -9.43 -8.11 10.43
C VAL A 196 -10.43 -8.99 9.71
N VAL A 197 -10.37 -10.30 9.97
CA VAL A 197 -11.27 -11.30 9.40
C VAL A 197 -12.11 -11.88 10.52
N HIS A 198 -13.43 -11.84 10.35
CA HIS A 198 -14.39 -12.48 11.24
C HIS A 198 -15.04 -13.64 10.47
N ALA A 199 -15.05 -14.83 11.05
CA ALA A 199 -15.68 -16.01 10.44
C ALA A 199 -16.36 -16.87 11.51
N ASP A 200 -17.52 -17.42 11.15
CA ASP A 200 -18.24 -18.40 11.96
C ASP A 200 -17.71 -19.83 11.78
N ALA A 201 -16.93 -20.05 10.72
CA ALA A 201 -16.30 -21.32 10.41
C ALA A 201 -14.80 -21.28 10.73
N ALA A 202 -14.23 -22.44 11.06
CA ALA A 202 -12.79 -22.57 11.16
C ALA A 202 -12.15 -22.38 9.78
N PHE A 203 -11.07 -21.61 9.73
CA PHE A 203 -10.27 -21.39 8.52
C PHE A 203 -8.81 -21.22 8.91
N GLU A 204 -7.93 -21.42 7.94
CA GLU A 204 -6.53 -21.04 8.04
C GLU A 204 -6.27 -19.82 7.17
N MET A 205 -5.41 -18.92 7.63
CA MET A 205 -5.01 -17.74 6.89
C MET A 205 -3.49 -17.69 6.86
N HIS A 206 -2.95 -17.61 5.65
CA HIS A 206 -1.51 -17.63 5.42
C HIS A 206 -1.12 -16.38 4.62
N ALA A 207 -0.11 -15.65 5.08
CA ALA A 207 0.46 -14.56 4.30
C ALA A 207 1.07 -15.12 3.02
N GLN A 208 0.71 -14.54 1.87
CA GLN A 208 1.25 -14.91 0.58
C GLN A 208 2.27 -13.88 0.11
N SER A 209 3.25 -14.34 -0.67
CA SER A 209 4.13 -13.42 -1.40
C SER A 209 3.32 -12.59 -2.37
N PHE A 210 3.81 -11.40 -2.72
CA PHE A 210 3.13 -10.55 -3.69
C PHE A 210 3.00 -11.28 -5.03
N ASP A 211 1.76 -11.42 -5.49
CA ASP A 211 1.39 -11.99 -6.78
C ASP A 211 0.85 -10.85 -7.67
N PRO A 212 1.58 -10.46 -8.73
CA PRO A 212 1.16 -9.41 -9.65
C PRO A 212 -0.16 -9.72 -10.37
N GLU A 213 -0.40 -10.97 -10.74
CA GLU A 213 -1.59 -11.37 -11.51
C GLU A 213 -2.84 -11.31 -10.63
N ALA A 214 -2.76 -11.88 -9.42
CA ALA A 214 -3.84 -11.77 -8.44
C ALA A 214 -4.14 -10.30 -8.07
N PHE A 215 -3.11 -9.46 -8.01
CA PHE A 215 -3.26 -8.03 -7.75
C PHE A 215 -3.95 -7.30 -8.91
N GLU A 216 -3.56 -7.58 -10.15
CA GLU A 216 -4.22 -7.02 -11.34
C GLU A 216 -5.71 -7.42 -11.38
N GLU A 217 -6.02 -8.70 -11.20
CA GLU A 217 -7.39 -9.22 -11.17
C GLU A 217 -8.22 -8.63 -10.01
N ALA A 218 -7.60 -8.45 -8.84
CA ALA A 218 -8.24 -7.80 -7.69
C ALA A 218 -8.62 -6.33 -7.94
N MET A 219 -7.98 -5.67 -8.90
CA MET A 219 -8.30 -4.30 -9.34
C MET A 219 -9.29 -4.29 -10.51
N GLU A 220 -9.14 -5.20 -11.47
CA GLU A 220 -9.90 -5.21 -12.72
C GLU A 220 -11.30 -5.81 -12.57
N LEU A 221 -11.43 -7.00 -11.97
CA LEU A 221 -12.70 -7.71 -11.87
C LEU A 221 -13.77 -6.89 -11.14
N PRO A 222 -13.49 -6.18 -10.03
CA PRO A 222 -14.51 -5.34 -9.40
C PRO A 222 -15.00 -4.21 -10.30
N ILE A 223 -14.13 -3.63 -11.15
CA ILE A 223 -14.53 -2.58 -12.09
C ILE A 223 -15.43 -3.19 -13.17
N LYS A 224 -15.08 -4.36 -13.69
CA LYS A 224 -15.87 -5.10 -14.69
C LYS A 224 -17.24 -5.51 -14.16
N ALA A 225 -17.30 -6.02 -12.92
CA ALA A 225 -18.53 -6.54 -12.33
C ALA A 225 -19.51 -5.45 -11.88
N PHE A 226 -18.99 -4.33 -11.35
CA PHE A 226 -19.83 -3.30 -10.71
C PHE A 226 -19.84 -1.96 -11.46
N GLY A 227 -19.10 -1.83 -12.56
CA GLY A 227 -19.03 -0.61 -13.36
C GLY A 227 -20.08 -0.55 -14.47
N ASP A 228 -20.44 0.67 -14.86
CA ASP A 228 -21.24 0.89 -16.07
C ASP A 228 -20.37 0.61 -17.30
N CYS A 229 -20.90 -0.16 -18.26
CA CYS A 229 -20.19 -0.52 -19.47
C CYS A 229 -20.64 0.32 -20.67
N THR A 230 -19.71 0.98 -21.35
CA THR A 230 -19.92 1.61 -22.65
C THR A 230 -19.23 0.80 -23.74
N HIS A 231 -19.97 0.48 -24.80
CA HIS A 231 -19.46 -0.32 -25.92
C HIS A 231 -19.04 0.57 -27.09
N TYR A 232 -17.80 0.40 -27.56
CA TYR A 232 -17.29 1.02 -28.78
C TYR A 232 -17.21 -0.05 -29.87
N GLU A 233 -18.35 -0.32 -30.52
CA GLU A 233 -18.51 -1.47 -31.42
C GLU A 233 -17.51 -1.50 -32.58
N GLU A 234 -17.33 -0.37 -33.29
CA GLU A 234 -16.40 -0.27 -34.43
C GLU A 234 -14.93 -0.53 -34.02
N ALA A 235 -14.60 -0.22 -32.77
CA ALA A 235 -13.27 -0.41 -32.21
C ALA A 235 -13.10 -1.78 -31.55
N HIS A 236 -14.18 -2.54 -31.34
CA HIS A 236 -14.21 -3.77 -30.53
C HIS A 236 -13.60 -3.56 -29.14
N VAL A 237 -14.09 -2.52 -28.44
CA VAL A 237 -13.63 -2.15 -27.09
C VAL A 237 -14.82 -1.95 -26.16
N LYS A 238 -14.66 -2.35 -24.89
CA LYS A 238 -15.58 -2.01 -23.81
C LYS A 238 -14.87 -1.13 -22.78
N LEU A 239 -15.53 -0.06 -22.36
CA LEU A 239 -15.04 0.84 -21.31
C LEU A 239 -15.94 0.71 -20.08
N TYR A 240 -15.36 0.34 -18.96
CA TYR A 240 -16.05 0.16 -17.68
C TYR A 240 -15.76 1.34 -16.77
N VAL A 241 -16.80 1.89 -16.16
CA VAL A 241 -16.69 3.01 -15.22
C VAL A 241 -17.37 2.65 -13.91
N ARG A 242 -16.56 2.36 -12.88
CA ARG A 242 -17.04 2.09 -11.52
C ARG A 242 -16.96 3.37 -10.69
N ARG A 243 -18.10 3.82 -10.18
CA ARG A 243 -18.18 4.96 -9.25
C ARG A 243 -18.16 4.47 -7.81
N GLY A 244 -17.21 4.95 -7.01
CA GLY A 244 -17.14 4.70 -5.56
C GLY A 244 -17.92 5.72 -4.74
N GLY A 245 -18.97 6.33 -5.30
CA GLY A 245 -19.65 7.49 -4.69
C GLY A 245 -18.74 8.72 -4.62
N TYR A 246 -18.70 9.39 -3.46
CA TYR A 246 -17.82 10.55 -3.24
C TYR A 246 -16.33 10.18 -3.18
N ASN A 247 -15.99 8.89 -3.13
CA ASN A 247 -14.65 8.41 -2.86
C ASN A 247 -13.74 8.35 -4.10
N GLY A 248 -14.30 8.35 -5.31
CA GLY A 248 -13.50 8.26 -6.53
C GLY A 248 -14.22 7.55 -7.67
N VAL A 249 -13.52 7.47 -8.80
CA VAL A 249 -13.93 6.72 -9.99
C VAL A 249 -12.78 5.87 -10.48
N SER A 250 -13.09 4.63 -10.87
CA SER A 250 -12.14 3.72 -11.51
C SER A 250 -12.64 3.39 -12.92
N ILE A 251 -11.74 3.49 -13.90
CA ILE A 251 -12.03 3.31 -15.31
C ILE A 251 -11.09 2.24 -15.86
N ALA A 252 -11.66 1.19 -16.44
CA ALA A 252 -10.93 0.11 -17.08
C ALA A 252 -11.41 -0.09 -18.51
N VAL A 253 -10.51 -0.55 -19.38
CA VAL A 253 -10.80 -0.85 -20.77
C VAL A 253 -10.56 -2.33 -21.03
N GLU A 254 -11.48 -2.99 -21.74
CA GLU A 254 -11.34 -4.36 -22.22
C GLU A 254 -11.25 -4.36 -23.74
N ASN A 255 -10.21 -5.00 -24.26
CA ASN A 255 -10.03 -5.20 -25.69
C ASN A 255 -10.71 -6.52 -26.10
N VAL A 256 -11.85 -6.42 -26.76
CA VAL A 256 -12.61 -7.59 -27.25
C VAL A 256 -12.31 -7.89 -28.74
N SER A 257 -11.26 -7.31 -29.29
CA SER A 257 -10.76 -7.59 -30.64
C SER A 257 -9.76 -8.75 -30.65
N ASP A 258 -9.35 -9.14 -31.86
CA ASP A 258 -8.32 -10.15 -32.12
C ASP A 258 -6.90 -9.56 -32.24
N ALA A 259 -6.75 -8.24 -32.10
CA ALA A 259 -5.48 -7.54 -32.22
C ALA A 259 -5.20 -6.68 -30.99
N ARG A 260 -3.92 -6.41 -30.70
CA ARG A 260 -3.56 -5.41 -29.67
C ARG A 260 -3.97 -4.01 -30.11
N ILE A 261 -4.41 -3.20 -29.15
CA ILE A 261 -4.77 -1.80 -29.38
C ILE A 261 -3.90 -0.89 -28.51
N ARG A 262 -3.73 0.36 -28.93
CA ARG A 262 -3.35 1.45 -28.02
C ARG A 262 -4.63 2.19 -27.63
N PHE A 263 -4.93 2.18 -26.34
CA PHE A 263 -6.04 2.93 -25.77
C PHE A 263 -5.48 4.13 -25.00
N SER A 264 -5.98 5.31 -25.30
CA SER A 264 -5.65 6.56 -24.61
C SER A 264 -6.90 7.09 -23.93
N LEU A 265 -6.77 7.58 -22.70
CA LEU A 265 -7.85 8.19 -21.95
C LEU A 265 -7.36 9.55 -21.42
N ASP A 266 -7.86 10.62 -22.02
CA ASP A 266 -7.56 11.99 -21.59
C ASP A 266 -8.60 12.48 -20.58
N MET A 267 -8.16 12.67 -19.34
CA MET A 267 -8.95 13.21 -18.24
C MET A 267 -8.54 14.63 -17.83
N SER A 268 -7.73 15.34 -18.63
CA SER A 268 -7.20 16.68 -18.32
C SER A 268 -8.27 17.75 -18.11
N GLY A 269 -9.46 17.56 -18.68
CA GLY A 269 -10.63 18.43 -18.47
C GLY A 269 -11.36 18.23 -17.13
N SER A 270 -10.82 17.39 -16.25
CA SER A 270 -11.34 17.13 -14.90
C SER A 270 -10.90 18.20 -13.90
N GLU A 271 -11.70 18.43 -12.86
CA GLU A 271 -11.46 19.46 -11.85
C GLU A 271 -11.36 18.85 -10.46
N ASN A 272 -10.37 19.31 -9.67
CA ASN A 272 -10.11 18.82 -8.31
C ASN A 272 -9.91 17.29 -8.25
N VAL A 273 -9.20 16.71 -9.23
CA VAL A 273 -8.87 15.28 -9.27
C VAL A 273 -7.39 15.03 -9.05
N THR A 274 -7.08 13.92 -8.38
CA THR A 274 -5.77 13.29 -8.36
C THR A 274 -5.90 11.90 -9.00
N THR A 275 -4.83 11.43 -9.61
CA THR A 275 -4.76 10.14 -10.29
C THR A 275 -3.59 9.33 -9.74
N HIS A 276 -3.70 8.01 -9.81
CA HIS A 276 -2.59 7.10 -9.52
C HIS A 276 -1.51 7.12 -10.62
N ARG A 277 -1.91 7.51 -11.85
CA ARG A 277 -1.01 7.66 -13.00
C ARG A 277 -0.10 8.89 -12.86
N GLN A 278 0.87 9.01 -13.77
CA GLN A 278 1.74 10.17 -13.81
C GLN A 278 0.97 11.46 -14.15
N ASP A 279 0.16 11.35 -15.19
CA ASP A 279 -0.62 12.42 -15.80
C ASP A 279 -2.07 11.98 -15.96
N LEU A 280 -2.97 12.94 -16.20
CA LEU A 280 -4.39 12.68 -16.49
C LEU A 280 -4.65 12.30 -17.94
N ASP A 281 -3.67 12.50 -18.83
CA ASP A 281 -3.66 11.92 -20.17
C ASP A 281 -2.75 10.68 -20.13
N TYR A 282 -3.37 9.51 -20.24
CA TYR A 282 -2.66 8.25 -20.12
C TYR A 282 -2.99 7.32 -21.28
N SER A 283 -1.96 6.61 -21.76
CA SER A 283 -2.08 5.66 -22.87
C SER A 283 -1.42 4.34 -22.51
N GLU A 284 -2.07 3.24 -22.89
CA GLU A 284 -1.60 1.88 -22.66
C GLU A 284 -1.84 0.99 -23.88
N VAL A 285 -0.98 0.00 -24.08
CA VAL A 285 -1.19 -1.05 -25.08
C VAL A 285 -1.96 -2.18 -24.41
N VAL A 286 -3.15 -2.49 -24.91
CA VAL A 286 -4.04 -3.51 -24.38
C VAL A 286 -4.03 -4.71 -25.34
N PRO A 287 -3.48 -5.87 -24.94
CA PRO A 287 -3.49 -7.08 -25.76
C PRO A 287 -4.91 -7.57 -26.08
N ALA A 288 -5.03 -8.46 -27.06
CA ALA A 288 -6.31 -9.05 -27.45
C ALA A 288 -6.88 -9.89 -26.30
N GLY A 289 -8.15 -9.66 -25.94
CA GLY A 289 -8.83 -10.37 -24.86
C GLY A 289 -8.50 -9.89 -23.45
N GLU A 290 -7.58 -8.95 -23.28
CA GLU A 290 -7.18 -8.43 -21.97
C GLU A 290 -7.97 -7.18 -21.56
N MET A 291 -8.03 -6.96 -20.25
CA MET A 291 -8.47 -5.72 -19.63
C MET A 291 -7.26 -4.99 -19.02
N LYS A 292 -7.34 -3.66 -18.95
CA LYS A 292 -6.40 -2.82 -18.19
C LYS A 292 -7.12 -1.68 -17.48
N VAL A 293 -6.70 -1.38 -16.26
CA VAL A 293 -7.16 -0.18 -15.53
C VAL A 293 -6.48 1.06 -16.10
N MET A 294 -7.23 1.96 -16.73
CA MET A 294 -6.68 3.21 -17.27
C MET A 294 -6.46 4.23 -16.15
N HIS A 295 -7.50 4.49 -15.36
CA HIS A 295 -7.49 5.53 -14.33
C HIS A 295 -8.29 5.13 -13.11
N HIS A 296 -7.64 5.13 -11.95
CA HIS A 296 -8.27 5.53 -10.70
C HIS A 296 -8.09 7.03 -10.52
N VAL A 297 -9.19 7.72 -10.20
CA VAL A 297 -9.21 9.14 -9.84
C VAL A 297 -9.99 9.37 -8.56
N MET A 298 -9.51 10.31 -7.75
CA MET A 298 -10.11 10.69 -6.47
C MET A 298 -10.10 12.22 -6.31
N PRO A 299 -10.96 12.81 -5.46
CA PRO A 299 -10.89 14.24 -5.19
C PRO A 299 -9.57 14.61 -4.53
N THR A 300 -8.84 15.59 -5.07
CA THR A 300 -7.60 16.11 -4.44
C THR A 300 -7.92 16.75 -3.10
N GLU A 301 -8.95 17.60 -3.07
CA GLU A 301 -9.49 18.25 -1.88
C GLU A 301 -10.91 17.74 -1.63
N PRO A 302 -11.11 16.75 -0.74
CA PRO A 302 -12.42 16.10 -0.52
C PRO A 302 -13.54 17.03 -0.05
N GLU A 303 -13.19 18.18 0.55
CA GLU A 303 -14.15 19.18 1.04
C GLU A 303 -14.65 20.13 -0.07
N LYS A 304 -14.04 20.08 -1.26
CA LYS A 304 -14.43 20.89 -2.43
C LYS A 304 -15.19 20.04 -3.45
N ALA A 305 -16.07 20.68 -4.20
CA ALA A 305 -16.68 20.04 -5.36
C ALA A 305 -15.58 19.52 -6.32
N TRP A 306 -15.83 18.39 -6.94
CA TRP A 306 -14.95 17.79 -7.93
C TRP A 306 -15.76 17.25 -9.08
N SER A 307 -15.16 17.21 -10.26
CA SER A 307 -15.79 16.66 -11.45
C SER A 307 -14.73 15.96 -12.29
N TRP A 308 -15.16 14.93 -13.01
CA TRP A 308 -14.29 14.16 -13.88
C TRP A 308 -14.92 14.09 -15.26
N LYS A 309 -14.05 14.15 -16.27
CA LYS A 309 -14.39 14.03 -17.68
C LYS A 309 -13.34 13.13 -18.32
N TYR A 310 -13.72 12.44 -19.37
CA TYR A 310 -12.79 11.61 -20.12
C TYR A 310 -13.06 11.71 -21.61
N LEU A 311 -11.99 11.64 -22.40
CA LEU A 311 -12.01 11.56 -23.85
C LEU A 311 -11.20 10.32 -24.27
N PRO A 312 -11.87 9.23 -24.69
CA PRO A 312 -11.17 8.03 -25.12
C PRO A 312 -10.71 8.16 -26.57
N LYS A 313 -9.52 7.63 -26.86
CA LYS A 313 -8.98 7.49 -28.22
C LYS A 313 -8.45 6.07 -28.39
N ILE A 314 -8.79 5.46 -29.52
CA ILE A 314 -8.47 4.06 -29.80
C ILE A 314 -7.68 3.99 -31.11
N GLU A 315 -6.51 3.37 -31.05
CA GLU A 315 -5.64 3.14 -32.20
C GLU A 315 -5.37 1.64 -32.31
N ARG A 316 -5.77 1.01 -33.43
CA ARG A 316 -5.38 -0.38 -33.69
C ARG A 316 -3.91 -0.42 -34.08
N LEU A 317 -3.14 -1.29 -33.44
CA LEU A 317 -1.73 -1.46 -33.78
C LEU A 317 -1.60 -2.62 -34.76
N SER A 318 -0.95 -2.38 -35.89
CA SER A 318 -0.53 -3.48 -36.76
C SER A 318 0.42 -4.41 -35.99
N SER A 319 0.29 -5.71 -36.26
CA SER A 319 1.17 -6.77 -35.76
C SER A 319 2.64 -6.41 -35.94
#